data_AF-A0A7Y9WWD6-F1
#
_entry.id   AF-A0A7Y9WWD6-F1
#
_cell.length_a   1.000
_cell.length_b   1.000
_cell.length_c   1.000
_cell.angle_alpha   90.00
_cell.angle_beta   90.00
_cell.angle_gamma   90.00
#
_symmetry.space_group_name_H-M   'P 1'
#
loop_
_entity.id
_entity.type
_entity.pdbx_description
1 polymer ?
#
loop_
_entity_poly.entity_id
_entity_poly.type
_entity_poly.pdbx_seq_one_letter_code
_entity_poly.pdbx_strand_id
1 'polypeptide(L)'
;MTSEPPAYAVPGVESEDPTHTPGYFFYRVDRLAGFPPVAAAIGRAPSVMPAICSDDSAMREAFAQSRGALCRQLWVGTDDGLHWELSFGDGVKFIVDPGDEPVDFLRDALVAQPGVSSAEHYCDENFKVETTRVLRADEMAAYFIDTVVAAHREFARSQGIDLPY
;
A
#
# COMPACT_ATOMS: atom_id res chain seq x y z
N MET A 1 15.89 8.46 29.98
CA MET A 1 16.18 9.16 28.72
C MET A 1 15.27 8.55 27.68
N THR A 2 14.23 9.26 27.23
CA THR A 2 13.48 8.84 26.04
C THR A 2 14.38 9.18 24.86
N SER A 3 14.95 8.16 24.22
CA SER A 3 15.68 8.33 22.96
C SER A 3 14.77 9.03 21.96
N GLU A 4 15.33 9.93 21.16
CA GLU A 4 14.62 10.48 20.00
C GLU A 4 14.21 9.30 19.09
N PRO A 5 12.96 9.28 18.59
CA PRO A 5 12.54 8.23 17.66
C PRO A 5 13.39 8.29 16.39
N PRO A 6 13.64 7.15 15.73
CA PRO A 6 14.41 7.14 14.49
C PRO A 6 13.70 7.93 13.39
N ALA A 7 14.46 8.40 12.40
CA ALA A 7 13.94 9.27 11.33
C ALA A 7 12.80 8.64 10.50
N TYR A 8 12.76 7.31 10.44
CA TYR A 8 11.75 6.55 9.72
C TYR A 8 10.45 6.32 10.51
N ALA A 9 10.46 6.54 11.83
CA ALA A 9 9.28 6.43 12.68
C ALA A 9 8.37 7.66 12.56
N VAL A 10 7.07 7.45 12.72
CA VAL A 10 6.08 8.54 12.70
C VAL A 10 5.88 9.09 14.12
N PRO A 11 6.17 10.38 14.38
CA PRO A 11 6.03 10.95 15.72
C PRO A 11 4.60 10.82 16.27
N GLY A 12 4.49 10.32 17.50
CA GLY A 12 3.21 10.19 18.19
C GLY A 12 2.34 9.02 17.74
N VAL A 13 2.86 8.11 16.89
CA VAL A 13 2.18 6.88 16.50
C VAL A 13 3.00 5.68 16.97
N GLU A 14 2.37 4.80 17.72
CA GLU A 14 2.98 3.55 18.18
C GLU A 14 3.05 2.54 17.03
N SER A 15 4.15 1.78 16.98
CA SER A 15 4.32 0.64 16.08
C SER A 15 3.37 -0.50 16.50
N GLU A 16 2.78 -1.18 15.53
CA GLU A 16 1.98 -2.39 15.71
C GLU A 16 2.84 -3.67 15.66
N ASP A 17 4.18 -3.57 15.69
CA ASP A 17 5.10 -4.71 15.52
C ASP A 17 4.71 -5.93 16.38
N PRO A 18 4.14 -6.99 15.76
CA PRO A 18 3.66 -8.15 16.50
C PRO A 18 4.82 -9.01 17.02
N THR A 19 6.00 -8.88 16.42
CA THR A 19 7.18 -9.70 16.72
C THR A 19 8.02 -9.13 17.87
N HIS A 20 7.78 -7.89 18.27
CA HIS A 20 8.57 -7.14 19.26
C HIS A 20 10.07 -7.13 18.92
N THR A 21 10.40 -7.09 17.63
CA THR A 21 11.77 -7.03 17.15
C THR A 21 12.34 -5.63 17.43
N PRO A 22 13.40 -5.51 18.23
CA PRO A 22 13.95 -4.20 18.57
C PRO A 22 14.35 -3.42 17.31
N GLY A 23 13.81 -2.21 17.16
CA GLY A 23 14.15 -1.31 16.06
C GLY A 23 13.27 -1.46 14.81
N TYR A 24 12.45 -2.51 14.73
CA TYR A 24 11.48 -2.68 13.66
C TYR A 24 10.19 -1.92 13.96
N PHE A 25 9.69 -1.19 12.97
CA PHE A 25 8.46 -0.44 13.04
C PHE A 25 7.50 -0.93 11.98
N PHE A 26 6.27 -1.22 12.39
CA PHE A 26 5.23 -1.74 11.53
C PHE A 26 3.95 -0.94 11.75
N TYR A 27 3.38 -0.37 10.70
CA TYR A 27 2.25 0.54 10.80
C TYR A 27 1.14 0.13 9.85
N ARG A 28 -0.08 0.08 10.37
CA ARG A 28 -1.29 0.05 9.54
C ARG A 28 -1.57 1.45 9.00
N VAL A 29 -1.85 1.55 7.70
CA VAL A 29 -1.93 2.84 6.99
C VAL A 29 -3.09 3.72 7.48
N ASP A 30 -4.21 3.16 7.93
CA ASP A 30 -5.32 3.92 8.53
C ASP A 30 -4.92 4.71 9.79
N ARG A 31 -3.93 4.23 10.56
CA ARG A 31 -3.37 4.96 11.71
C ARG A 31 -2.59 6.20 11.29
N LEU A 32 -2.12 6.22 10.04
CA LEU A 32 -1.35 7.31 9.46
C LEU A 32 -2.22 8.29 8.65
N ALA A 33 -3.53 8.05 8.53
CA ALA A 33 -4.42 8.82 7.67
C ALA A 33 -4.48 10.34 7.97
N GLY A 34 -4.16 10.74 9.19
CA GLY A 34 -4.12 12.16 9.59
C GLY A 34 -2.83 12.89 9.19
N PHE A 35 -1.79 12.18 8.73
CA PHE A 35 -0.51 12.79 8.37
C PHE A 35 -0.56 13.35 6.95
N PRO A 36 0.07 14.52 6.69
CA PRO A 36 -0.10 15.22 5.41
C PRO A 36 0.17 14.39 4.15
N PRO A 37 1.23 13.54 4.07
CA PRO A 37 1.47 12.72 2.88
C PRO A 37 0.32 11.74 2.61
N VAL A 38 -0.13 11.03 3.65
CA VAL A 38 -1.18 10.01 3.57
C VAL A 38 -2.53 10.67 3.28
N ALA A 39 -2.86 11.76 3.98
CA ALA A 39 -4.09 12.51 3.74
C ALA A 39 -4.18 13.01 2.28
N ALA A 40 -3.05 13.47 1.72
CA ALA A 40 -2.99 13.90 0.33
C ALA A 40 -3.17 12.73 -0.65
N ALA A 41 -2.54 11.57 -0.40
CA ALA A 41 -2.73 10.36 -1.21
C ALA A 41 -4.18 9.87 -1.16
N ILE A 42 -4.79 9.79 0.02
CA ILE A 42 -6.22 9.50 0.21
C ILE A 42 -7.10 10.49 -0.56
N GLY A 43 -6.76 11.78 -0.54
CA GLY A 43 -7.50 12.83 -1.24
C GLY A 43 -7.49 12.66 -2.77
N ARG A 44 -6.40 12.13 -3.34
CA ARG A 44 -6.26 11.83 -4.77
C ARG A 44 -6.86 10.49 -5.17
N ALA A 45 -6.92 9.53 -4.26
CA ALA A 45 -7.45 8.20 -4.52
C ALA A 45 -8.95 8.27 -4.90
N PRO A 46 -9.48 7.35 -5.72
CA PRO A 46 -10.91 7.22 -5.96
C PRO A 46 -11.70 7.07 -4.65
N SER A 47 -12.93 7.58 -4.57
CA SER A 47 -13.75 7.44 -3.36
C SER A 47 -14.10 5.98 -3.06
N VAL A 48 -14.33 5.20 -4.12
CA VAL A 48 -14.59 3.76 -4.11
C VAL A 48 -13.83 3.15 -5.28
N MET A 49 -13.13 2.05 -5.05
CA MET A 49 -12.44 1.24 -6.04
C MET A 49 -13.24 -0.05 -6.23
N PRO A 50 -13.92 -0.25 -7.37
CA PRO A 50 -14.69 -1.47 -7.61
C PRO A 50 -13.76 -2.68 -7.68
N ALA A 51 -14.24 -3.83 -7.21
CA ALA A 51 -13.52 -5.08 -7.46
C ALA A 51 -13.52 -5.41 -8.96
N ILE A 52 -12.37 -5.89 -9.45
CA ILE A 52 -12.11 -6.17 -10.86
C ILE A 52 -12.09 -7.68 -11.13
N CYS A 53 -11.77 -8.49 -10.11
CA CYS A 53 -11.59 -9.95 -10.19
C CYS A 53 -12.85 -10.78 -10.52
N SER A 54 -13.96 -10.16 -10.92
CA SER A 54 -15.20 -10.86 -11.24
C SER A 54 -16.01 -10.10 -12.28
N ASP A 55 -16.65 -10.81 -13.21
CA ASP A 55 -17.62 -10.24 -14.15
C ASP A 55 -19.02 -10.04 -13.53
N ASP A 56 -19.25 -10.55 -12.32
CA ASP A 56 -20.50 -10.37 -11.61
C ASP A 56 -20.56 -9.00 -10.94
N SER A 57 -21.48 -8.15 -11.41
CA SER A 57 -21.72 -6.80 -10.86
C SER A 57 -22.01 -6.79 -9.35
N ALA A 58 -22.68 -7.80 -8.80
CA ALA A 58 -22.96 -7.88 -7.37
C ALA A 58 -21.69 -8.19 -6.57
N MET A 59 -20.80 -9.01 -7.12
CA MET A 59 -19.48 -9.27 -6.53
C MET A 59 -18.58 -8.03 -6.62
N ARG A 60 -18.62 -7.30 -7.74
CA ARG A 60 -17.88 -6.03 -7.90
C ARG A 60 -18.26 -5.01 -6.83
N GLU A 61 -19.56 -4.92 -6.52
CA GLU A 61 -20.09 -4.03 -5.48
C GLU A 61 -19.76 -4.53 -4.07
N ALA A 62 -19.93 -5.83 -3.79
CA ALA A 62 -19.71 -6.41 -2.47
C ALA A 62 -18.24 -6.31 -1.99
N PHE A 63 -17.29 -6.41 -2.92
CA PHE A 63 -15.85 -6.35 -2.63
C PHE A 63 -15.20 -5.01 -2.97
N ALA A 64 -16.00 -4.00 -3.33
CA ALA A 64 -15.49 -2.65 -3.58
C ALA A 64 -14.83 -2.06 -2.32
N GLN A 65 -13.71 -1.37 -2.52
CA GLN A 65 -12.94 -0.77 -1.43
C GLN A 65 -13.18 0.74 -1.38
N SER A 66 -13.73 1.23 -0.28
CA SER A 66 -13.67 2.68 0.01
C SER A 66 -12.25 3.08 0.38
N ARG A 67 -11.87 4.37 0.26
CA ARG A 67 -10.56 4.88 0.69
C ARG A 67 -10.18 4.44 2.12
N GLY A 68 -11.14 4.52 3.03
CA GLY A 68 -10.94 4.14 4.43
C GLY A 68 -10.88 2.63 4.66
N ALA A 69 -11.55 1.83 3.83
CA ALA A 69 -11.41 0.38 3.85
C ALA A 69 -10.03 -0.03 3.33
N LEU A 70 -9.60 0.55 2.20
CA LEU A 70 -8.27 0.35 1.63
C LEU A 70 -7.16 0.62 2.66
N CYS A 71 -7.18 1.77 3.33
CA CYS A 71 -6.13 2.09 4.32
C CYS A 71 -6.06 1.11 5.51
N ARG A 72 -7.15 0.41 5.84
CA ARG A 72 -7.15 -0.63 6.89
C ARG A 72 -6.57 -1.96 6.41
N GLN A 73 -6.41 -2.11 5.10
CA GLN A 73 -5.90 -3.30 4.44
C GLN A 73 -4.44 -3.12 4.00
N LEU A 74 -3.76 -2.04 4.39
CA LEU A 74 -2.37 -1.79 4.00
C LEU A 74 -1.50 -1.61 5.25
N TRP A 75 -0.30 -2.19 5.19
CA TRP A 75 0.74 -2.05 6.19
C TRP A 75 2.08 -1.72 5.56
N VAL A 76 2.89 -0.98 6.33
CA VAL A 76 4.28 -0.65 5.97
C VAL A 76 5.19 -0.94 7.16
N GLY A 77 6.30 -1.62 6.90
CA GLY A 77 7.26 -2.10 7.88
C GLY A 77 8.69 -1.72 7.51
N THR A 78 9.51 -1.34 8.47
CA THR A 78 10.95 -1.07 8.26
C THR A 78 11.72 -1.06 9.57
N ASP A 79 13.02 -1.34 9.51
CA ASP A 79 13.99 -1.14 10.59
C ASP A 79 15.02 -0.04 10.30
N ASP A 80 15.04 0.53 9.09
CA ASP A 80 16.06 1.51 8.68
C ASP A 80 15.54 2.68 7.82
N GLY A 81 14.31 2.59 7.32
CA GLY A 81 13.67 3.56 6.43
C GLY A 81 14.15 3.53 4.98
N LEU A 82 15.06 2.63 4.62
CA LEU A 82 15.54 2.39 3.25
C LEU A 82 14.91 1.13 2.68
N HIS A 83 14.83 0.08 3.48
CA HIS A 83 14.26 -1.22 3.14
C HIS A 83 12.91 -1.38 3.83
N TRP A 84 11.89 -1.69 3.04
CA TRP A 84 10.52 -1.72 3.48
C TRP A 84 9.88 -3.07 3.20
N GLU A 85 9.12 -3.55 4.16
CA GLU A 85 8.13 -4.60 3.99
C GLU A 85 6.78 -3.93 3.80
N LEU A 86 6.13 -4.15 2.65
CA LEU A 86 4.77 -3.69 2.40
C LEU A 86 3.87 -4.91 2.37
N SER A 87 2.72 -4.83 3.04
CA SER A 87 1.76 -5.92 3.02
C SER A 87 0.33 -5.44 2.92
N PHE A 88 -0.54 -6.26 2.31
CA PHE A 88 -1.96 -5.96 2.22
C PHE A 88 -2.85 -7.13 2.60
N GLY A 89 -4.11 -6.85 2.92
CA GLY A 89 -5.10 -7.88 3.20
C GLY A 89 -5.91 -8.28 1.97
N ASP A 90 -6.65 -9.40 2.07
CA ASP A 90 -7.45 -9.99 0.99
C ASP A 90 -8.37 -9.01 0.26
N GLY A 91 -8.86 -7.96 0.95
CA GLY A 91 -9.70 -6.92 0.33
C GLY A 91 -9.04 -6.24 -0.87
N VAL A 92 -7.71 -6.11 -0.86
CA VAL A 92 -6.93 -5.51 -1.95
C VAL A 92 -6.82 -6.48 -3.14
N LYS A 93 -6.76 -7.79 -2.91
CA LYS A 93 -6.68 -8.81 -3.97
C LYS A 93 -7.81 -8.68 -4.99
N PHE A 94 -9.02 -8.38 -4.51
CA PHE A 94 -10.20 -8.24 -5.38
C PHE A 94 -10.13 -7.03 -6.32
N ILE A 95 -9.30 -6.02 -6.01
CA ILE A 95 -9.20 -4.78 -6.78
C ILE A 95 -7.96 -4.76 -7.70
N VAL A 96 -6.84 -5.42 -7.36
CA VAL A 96 -5.60 -5.34 -8.16
C VAL A 96 -5.09 -6.66 -8.75
N ASP A 97 -5.71 -7.79 -8.40
CA ASP A 97 -5.27 -9.16 -8.73
C ASP A 97 -3.85 -9.50 -8.22
N PRO A 98 -3.73 -10.33 -7.18
CA PRO A 98 -2.47 -10.53 -6.47
C PRO A 98 -1.54 -11.57 -7.08
N GLY A 99 -1.86 -12.31 -8.15
CA GLY A 99 -0.84 -13.26 -8.61
C GLY A 99 -1.21 -14.40 -9.55
N ASP A 100 -2.39 -14.43 -10.15
CA ASP A 100 -2.66 -15.44 -11.19
C ASP A 100 -2.33 -14.93 -12.61
N GLU A 101 -2.11 -13.63 -12.77
CA GLU A 101 -1.69 -13.02 -14.04
C GLU A 101 -0.16 -13.06 -14.21
N PRO A 102 0.36 -13.21 -15.45
CA PRO A 102 1.80 -13.18 -15.72
C PRO A 102 2.44 -11.80 -15.49
N VAL A 103 1.64 -10.77 -15.21
CA VAL A 103 2.04 -9.39 -14.99
C VAL A 103 1.70 -8.97 -13.57
N ASP A 104 2.68 -8.44 -12.85
CA ASP A 104 2.52 -7.97 -11.47
C ASP A 104 2.35 -6.44 -11.44
N PHE A 105 1.09 -5.99 -11.55
CA PHE A 105 0.76 -4.57 -11.62
C PHE A 105 1.15 -3.80 -10.35
N LEU A 106 1.14 -4.46 -9.20
CA LEU A 106 1.53 -3.85 -7.93
C LEU A 106 3.04 -3.62 -7.88
N ARG A 107 3.84 -4.64 -8.20
CA ARG A 107 5.29 -4.51 -8.28
C ARG A 107 5.68 -3.46 -9.31
N ASP A 108 5.08 -3.49 -10.50
CA ASP A 108 5.41 -2.55 -11.56
C ASP A 108 5.04 -1.11 -11.18
N ALA A 109 3.90 -0.92 -10.51
CA ALA A 109 3.52 0.39 -9.95
C ALA A 109 4.48 0.85 -8.83
N LEU A 110 4.97 -0.06 -7.98
CA LEU A 110 5.98 0.27 -6.95
C LEU A 110 7.28 0.74 -7.58
N VAL A 111 7.80 0.01 -8.57
CA VAL A 111 9.05 0.37 -9.28
C VAL A 111 8.92 1.73 -9.97
N ALA A 112 7.71 2.09 -10.42
CA ALA A 112 7.47 3.39 -11.05
C ALA A 112 7.43 4.57 -10.07
N GLN A 113 7.37 4.33 -8.75
CA GLN A 113 7.31 5.40 -7.76
C GLN A 113 8.65 6.18 -7.70
N PRO A 114 8.62 7.53 -7.59
CA PRO A 114 9.83 8.31 -7.46
C PRO A 114 10.67 7.92 -6.25
N GLY A 115 11.91 7.50 -6.51
CA GLY A 115 12.89 7.19 -5.47
C GLY A 115 12.82 5.76 -4.92
N VAL A 116 11.98 4.88 -5.48
CA VAL A 116 12.10 3.42 -5.31
C VAL A 116 13.26 2.92 -6.19
N SER A 117 14.23 2.21 -5.60
CA SER A 117 15.35 1.61 -6.33
C SER A 117 15.04 0.18 -6.77
N SER A 118 14.27 -0.57 -5.97
CA SER A 118 13.83 -1.92 -6.31
C SER A 118 12.51 -2.28 -5.61
N ALA A 119 11.75 -3.19 -6.19
CA ALA A 119 10.60 -3.82 -5.54
C ALA A 119 10.53 -5.31 -5.94
N GLU A 120 10.29 -6.17 -4.97
CA GLU A 120 10.18 -7.62 -5.12
C GLU A 120 8.88 -8.08 -4.47
N HIS A 121 8.06 -8.81 -5.22
CA HIS A 121 6.91 -9.54 -4.68
C HIS A 121 7.39 -10.93 -4.25
N TYR A 122 7.46 -11.18 -2.94
CA TYR A 122 8.07 -12.41 -2.42
C TYR A 122 7.05 -13.44 -1.93
N CYS A 123 5.83 -13.01 -1.60
CA CYS A 123 4.68 -13.90 -1.42
C CYS A 123 3.38 -13.12 -1.58
N ASP A 124 2.30 -13.81 -1.97
CA ASP A 124 0.90 -13.36 -2.23
C ASP A 124 0.54 -11.90 -1.88
N GLU A 125 0.77 -11.47 -0.64
CA GLU A 125 0.34 -10.18 -0.11
C GLU A 125 1.48 -9.22 0.25
N ASN A 126 2.73 -9.62 0.04
CA ASN A 126 3.89 -9.00 0.66
C ASN A 126 5.00 -8.69 -0.34
N PHE A 127 5.56 -7.49 -0.17
CA PHE A 127 6.57 -6.91 -1.02
C PHE A 127 7.76 -6.46 -0.19
N LYS A 128 8.96 -6.63 -0.75
CA LYS A 128 10.15 -5.93 -0.30
C LYS A 128 10.41 -4.77 -1.23
N VAL A 129 10.65 -3.60 -0.67
CA VAL A 129 10.89 -2.37 -1.42
C VAL A 129 12.13 -1.69 -0.90
N GLU A 130 13.03 -1.30 -1.79
CA GLU A 130 14.19 -0.49 -1.47
C GLU A 130 13.99 0.93 -2.01
N THR A 131 14.43 1.91 -1.23
CA THR A 131 14.36 3.32 -1.58
C THR A 131 15.73 3.96 -1.59
N THR A 132 15.88 4.99 -2.43
CA THR A 132 17.13 5.72 -2.64
C THR A 132 17.48 6.69 -1.50
N ARG A 133 16.55 6.94 -0.58
CA ARG A 133 16.73 7.78 0.61
C ARG A 133 15.86 7.25 1.74
N VAL A 134 16.25 7.55 2.98
CA VAL A 134 15.40 7.27 4.14
C VAL A 134 14.06 7.99 3.97
N LEU A 135 12.97 7.21 4.05
CA LEU A 135 11.61 7.70 4.14
C LEU A 135 11.08 7.57 5.57
N ARG A 136 10.14 8.43 5.94
CA ARG A 136 9.28 8.18 7.09
C ARG A 136 8.11 7.29 6.69
N ALA A 137 7.57 6.50 7.62
CA ALA A 137 6.54 5.52 7.29
C ALA A 137 5.25 6.13 6.71
N ASP A 138 4.92 7.38 7.01
CA ASP A 138 3.80 8.09 6.39
C ASP A 138 4.08 8.48 4.92
N GLU A 139 5.34 8.72 4.54
CA GLU A 139 5.74 8.89 3.14
C GLU A 139 5.62 7.57 2.37
N MET A 140 6.13 6.46 2.92
CA MET A 140 6.01 5.14 2.28
C MET A 140 4.55 4.67 2.21
N ALA A 141 3.75 4.92 3.24
CA ALA A 141 2.31 4.65 3.21
C ALA A 141 1.59 5.42 2.10
N ALA A 142 1.99 6.67 1.85
CA ALA A 142 1.45 7.45 0.74
C ALA A 142 1.82 6.83 -0.62
N TYR A 143 3.08 6.37 -0.78
CA TYR A 143 3.50 5.63 -1.98
C TYR A 143 2.66 4.39 -2.18
N PHE A 144 2.41 3.63 -1.13
CA PHE A 144 1.67 2.39 -1.24
C PHE A 144 0.19 2.60 -1.63
N ILE A 145 -0.45 3.65 -1.13
CA ILE A 145 -1.79 4.04 -1.57
C ILE A 145 -1.78 4.38 -3.07
N ASP A 146 -0.86 5.24 -3.52
CA ASP A 146 -0.76 5.65 -4.91
C ASP A 146 -0.47 4.44 -5.83
N THR A 147 0.36 3.49 -5.36
CA THR A 147 0.63 2.22 -6.03
C THR A 147 -0.63 1.39 -6.23
N VAL A 148 -1.43 1.17 -5.19
CA VAL A 148 -2.67 0.39 -5.32
C VAL A 148 -3.63 1.05 -6.32
N VAL A 149 -3.71 2.38 -6.31
CA VAL A 149 -4.53 3.13 -7.28
C VAL A 149 -4.00 2.98 -8.71
N ALA A 150 -2.69 3.03 -8.91
CA ALA A 150 -2.09 2.83 -10.21
C ALA A 150 -2.31 1.39 -10.71
N ALA A 151 -1.99 0.39 -9.88
CA ALA A 151 -2.17 -1.02 -10.19
C ALA A 151 -3.62 -1.34 -10.55
N HIS A 152 -4.58 -0.79 -9.81
CA HIS A 152 -6.02 -0.93 -10.08
C HIS A 152 -6.42 -0.45 -11.46
N ARG A 153 -5.92 0.72 -11.87
CA ARG A 153 -6.19 1.29 -13.19
C ARG A 153 -5.58 0.47 -14.31
N GLU A 154 -4.37 -0.03 -14.11
CA GLU A 154 -3.68 -0.87 -15.08
C GLU A 154 -4.38 -2.23 -15.22
N PHE A 155 -4.76 -2.85 -14.10
CA PHE A 155 -5.50 -4.11 -14.11
C PHE A 155 -6.88 -3.95 -14.74
N ALA A 156 -7.63 -2.89 -14.43
CA ALA A 156 -8.90 -2.61 -15.10
C ALA A 156 -8.73 -2.50 -16.62
N ARG A 157 -7.67 -1.81 -17.06
CA ARG A 157 -7.37 -1.64 -18.48
C ARG A 157 -7.00 -2.95 -19.15
N SER A 158 -6.21 -3.82 -18.50
CA SER A 158 -5.87 -5.13 -19.06
C SER A 158 -7.09 -6.03 -19.21
N GLN A 159 -8.09 -5.87 -18.33
CA GLN A 159 -9.37 -6.57 -18.39
C GLN A 159 -10.42 -5.88 -19.28
N GLY A 160 -10.09 -4.75 -19.92
CA GLY A 160 -11.03 -3.98 -20.75
C GLY A 160 -12.21 -3.39 -19.98
N ILE A 161 -12.03 -3.11 -18.68
CA ILE A 161 -13.05 -2.55 -17.80
C ILE A 161 -12.86 -1.03 -17.71
N ASP A 162 -13.93 -0.30 -18.05
CA ASP A 162 -14.00 1.15 -17.83
C ASP A 162 -14.29 1.45 -16.36
N LEU A 163 -13.36 2.12 -15.70
CA LEU A 163 -13.53 2.57 -14.32
C LEU A 163 -14.41 3.82 -14.26
N PRO A 164 -15.22 3.99 -13.19
CA PRO A 164 -16.14 5.12 -13.07
C PRO A 164 -15.46 6.43 -12.63
N TYR A 165 -14.13 6.53 -12.68
CA TYR A 165 -13.35 7.67 -12.17
C TYR A 165 -12.04 7.91 -12.93
#